data_AF-A0A2H0YZB0-F1
#
_entry.id   AF-A0A2H0YZB0-F1
#
_cell.length_a   1.000
_cell.length_b   1.000
_cell.length_c   1.000
_cell.angle_alpha   90.00
_cell.angle_beta   90.00
_cell.angle_gamma   90.00
#
_symmetry.space_group_name_H-M   'P 1'
#
loop_
_entity.id
_entity.type
_entity.pdbx_description
1 polymer ?
#
loop_
_entity_poly.entity_id
_entity_poly.type
_entity_poly.pdbx_seq_one_letter_code
_entity_poly.pdbx_strand_id
1 'polypeptide(L)'
;MKTPLEILNKQFGFNEFRFHQDQIIESVLAKKDTAVLMPTGGGKSLCYQIPALLFDGLTIVISPLIALMKDQVDGLRLNGVAASFLNSTLSVNEQAEV
;
A
#
# COMPACT_ATOMS: atom_id res chain seq x y z
N MET A 1 16.11 -1.72 -12.42
CA MET A 1 14.73 -1.27 -12.07
C MET A 1 14.15 -2.33 -11.16
N LYS A 2 13.58 -1.98 -10.00
CA LYS A 2 13.05 -2.98 -9.06
C LYS A 2 11.81 -3.64 -9.66
N THR A 3 11.63 -4.93 -9.51
CA THR A 3 10.41 -5.63 -9.97
C THR A 3 9.36 -5.70 -8.84
N PRO A 4 8.07 -5.91 -9.16
CA PRO A 4 7.04 -6.15 -8.15
C PRO A 4 7.38 -7.30 -7.20
N LEU A 5 7.92 -8.40 -7.75
CA LEU A 5 8.30 -9.58 -6.97
C LEU A 5 9.49 -9.31 -6.03
N GLU A 6 10.47 -8.52 -6.47
CA GLU A 6 11.59 -8.10 -5.62
C GLU A 6 11.11 -7.26 -4.42
N ILE A 7 10.13 -6.39 -4.62
CA ILE A 7 9.54 -5.58 -3.55
C ILE A 7 8.75 -6.46 -2.59
N LEU A 8 7.93 -7.37 -3.13
CA LEU A 8 7.17 -8.33 -2.35
C LEU A 8 8.10 -9.13 -1.41
N ASN A 9 9.21 -9.62 -1.93
CA ASN A 9 10.18 -10.37 -1.15
C ASN A 9 10.91 -9.49 -0.13
N LYS A 10 11.50 -8.36 -0.56
CA LYS A 10 12.38 -7.56 0.30
C LYS A 10 11.63 -6.79 1.39
N GLN A 11 10.47 -6.20 1.06
CA GLN A 11 9.74 -5.36 2.01
C GLN A 11 8.65 -6.11 2.75
N PHE A 12 8.05 -7.15 2.15
CA PHE A 12 6.91 -7.85 2.74
C PHE A 12 7.19 -9.30 3.12
N GLY A 13 8.37 -9.85 2.77
CA GLY A 13 8.80 -11.19 3.17
C GLY A 13 8.07 -12.33 2.47
N PHE A 14 7.34 -12.07 1.37
CA PHE A 14 6.64 -13.12 0.61
C PHE A 14 7.40 -13.47 -0.68
N ASN A 15 7.39 -14.76 -1.03
CA ASN A 15 8.12 -15.27 -2.19
C ASN A 15 7.26 -15.38 -3.46
N GLU A 16 5.94 -15.30 -3.31
CA GLU A 16 5.00 -15.45 -4.41
C GLU A 16 3.75 -14.60 -4.17
N PHE A 17 3.15 -14.14 -5.27
CA PHE A 17 1.84 -13.50 -5.24
C PHE A 17 0.75 -14.55 -4.97
N ARG A 18 -0.30 -14.12 -4.26
CA ARG A 18 -1.49 -14.95 -4.02
C ARG A 18 -2.62 -14.50 -4.94
N PHE A 19 -3.47 -15.44 -5.32
CA PHE A 19 -4.66 -15.18 -6.16
C PHE A 19 -4.27 -14.42 -7.44
N HIS A 20 -4.91 -13.28 -7.70
CA HIS A 20 -4.70 -12.42 -8.87
C HIS A 20 -3.90 -11.15 -8.53
N GLN A 21 -3.11 -11.15 -7.46
CA GLN A 21 -2.35 -9.96 -7.03
C GLN A 21 -1.40 -9.45 -8.12
N ASP A 22 -0.70 -10.36 -8.78
CA ASP A 22 0.18 -10.08 -9.91
C ASP A 22 -0.56 -9.34 -11.04
N GLN A 23 -1.69 -9.88 -11.49
CA GLN A 23 -2.51 -9.31 -12.55
C GLN A 23 -3.08 -7.93 -12.19
N ILE A 24 -3.50 -7.75 -10.93
CA ILE A 24 -3.98 -6.45 -10.43
C ILE A 24 -2.84 -5.44 -10.41
N ILE A 25 -1.66 -5.82 -9.90
CA ILE A 25 -0.49 -4.95 -9.83
C ILE A 25 -0.04 -4.55 -11.23
N GLU A 26 0.00 -5.47 -12.19
CA GLU A 26 0.31 -5.17 -13.58
C GLU A 26 -0.67 -4.18 -14.20
N SER A 27 -1.97 -4.32 -13.93
CA SER A 27 -3.00 -3.37 -14.38
C SER A 27 -2.76 -1.97 -13.82
N VAL A 28 -2.46 -1.86 -12.52
CA VAL A 28 -2.15 -0.58 -11.87
C VAL A 28 -0.86 0.03 -12.41
N LEU A 29 0.20 -0.77 -12.58
CA LEU A 29 1.48 -0.31 -13.15
C LEU A 29 1.34 0.17 -14.61
N ALA A 30 0.41 -0.40 -15.36
CA ALA A 30 0.00 0.07 -16.67
C ALA A 30 -0.88 1.33 -16.63
N LYS A 31 -1.07 1.93 -15.45
CA LYS A 31 -1.88 3.14 -15.20
C LYS A 31 -3.34 3.00 -15.64
N LYS A 32 -3.92 1.82 -15.46
CA LYS A 32 -5.33 1.55 -15.73
C LYS A 32 -6.16 1.64 -14.46
N ASP A 33 -7.32 2.29 -14.55
CA ASP A 33 -8.33 2.26 -13.50
C ASP A 33 -8.76 0.82 -13.26
N THR A 34 -8.62 0.35 -12.02
CA THR A 34 -8.77 -1.07 -11.67
C THR A 34 -9.69 -1.24 -10.48
N ALA A 35 -10.81 -1.92 -10.68
CA ALA A 35 -11.72 -2.33 -9.61
C ALA A 35 -11.40 -3.75 -9.15
N VAL A 36 -11.21 -3.95 -7.84
CA VAL A 36 -10.74 -5.22 -7.28
C VAL A 36 -11.77 -5.80 -6.31
N LEU A 37 -12.25 -7.01 -6.59
CA LEU A 37 -13.08 -7.79 -5.68
C LEU A 37 -12.26 -8.96 -5.13
N MET A 38 -11.90 -8.89 -3.85
CA MET A 38 -11.15 -9.96 -3.17
C MET A 38 -11.67 -10.13 -1.74
N PRO A 39 -11.60 -11.35 -1.17
CA PRO A 39 -12.02 -11.60 0.20
C PRO A 39 -11.17 -10.82 1.23
N THR A 40 -11.70 -10.61 2.42
CA THR A 40 -10.93 -10.11 3.56
C THR A 40 -9.76 -11.06 3.84
N GLY A 41 -8.58 -10.52 4.17
CA GLY A 41 -7.36 -11.32 4.31
C GLY A 41 -6.71 -11.75 2.98
N GLY A 42 -7.35 -11.51 1.83
CA GLY A 42 -6.80 -11.85 0.50
C GLY A 42 -5.60 -11.01 0.05
N GLY A 43 -5.10 -10.09 0.89
CA GLY A 43 -3.92 -9.29 0.58
C GLY A 43 -4.16 -8.15 -0.42
N LYS A 44 -5.36 -7.54 -0.40
CA LYS A 44 -5.73 -6.39 -1.26
C LYS A 44 -4.79 -5.19 -1.13
N SER A 45 -4.22 -4.97 0.05
CA SER A 45 -3.35 -3.82 0.31
C SER A 45 -2.06 -3.85 -0.50
N LEU A 46 -1.48 -5.04 -0.69
CA LEU A 46 -0.28 -5.23 -1.51
C LEU A 46 -0.50 -4.77 -2.95
N CYS A 47 -1.73 -4.86 -3.46
CA CYS A 47 -2.07 -4.47 -4.83
C CYS A 47 -1.93 -2.96 -5.10
N TYR A 48 -1.96 -2.10 -4.08
CA TYR A 48 -1.65 -0.68 -4.22
C TYR A 48 -0.33 -0.28 -3.56
N GLN A 49 0.12 -0.99 -2.52
CA GLN A 49 1.39 -0.70 -1.83
C GLN A 49 2.62 -1.01 -2.69
N ILE A 50 2.59 -2.10 -3.46
CA ILE A 50 3.71 -2.45 -4.35
C ILE A 50 3.85 -1.42 -5.48
N PRO A 51 2.78 -1.05 -6.22
CA PRO A 51 2.85 0.05 -7.18
C PRO A 51 3.33 1.36 -6.57
N ALA A 52 2.90 1.70 -5.35
CA ALA A 52 3.33 2.92 -4.65
C ALA A 52 4.84 3.00 -4.44
N LEU A 53 5.53 1.86 -4.34
CA LEU A 53 6.99 1.77 -4.19
C LEU A 53 7.75 1.77 -5.53
N LEU A 54 7.03 1.63 -6.64
CA LEU A 54 7.59 1.60 -8.00
C LEU A 54 7.35 2.90 -8.76
N PHE A 55 6.25 3.59 -8.48
CA PHE A 55 5.98 4.90 -9.04
C PHE A 55 6.81 5.98 -8.37
N ASP A 56 7.20 6.98 -9.16
CA ASP A 56 7.68 8.24 -8.62
C ASP A 56 6.51 9.05 -8.06
N GLY A 57 6.70 9.64 -6.88
CA GLY A 57 5.72 10.52 -6.23
C GLY A 57 4.97 9.89 -5.06
N LEU A 58 3.77 10.40 -4.78
CA LEU A 58 2.95 10.05 -3.62
C LEU A 58 1.73 9.22 -4.04
N THR A 59 1.48 8.12 -3.35
CA THR A 59 0.21 7.38 -3.45
C THR A 59 -0.73 7.78 -2.32
N ILE A 60 -1.94 8.19 -2.66
CA ILE A 60 -2.99 8.55 -1.70
C ILE A 60 -3.93 7.35 -1.53
N VAL A 61 -4.12 6.91 -0.28
CA VAL A 61 -5.05 5.84 0.08
C VAL A 61 -6.16 6.42 0.95
N ILE A 62 -7.40 6.32 0.48
CA ILE A 62 -8.58 6.76 1.23
C ILE A 62 -9.18 5.54 1.95
N SER A 63 -9.27 5.63 3.28
CA SER A 63 -9.86 4.59 4.12
C SER A 63 -10.88 5.22 5.08
N PRO A 64 -12.07 4.62 5.25
CA PRO A 64 -13.09 5.15 6.17
C PRO A 64 -12.78 4.85 7.65
N LEU A 65 -11.85 3.92 7.94
CA LEU A 65 -11.59 3.46 9.30
C LEU A 65 -10.22 3.94 9.79
N ILE A 66 -10.22 4.81 10.80
CA ILE A 66 -8.99 5.36 11.43
C ILE A 66 -8.10 4.26 12.00
N ALA A 67 -8.69 3.25 12.67
CA ALA A 67 -7.93 2.11 13.17
C ALA A 67 -7.20 1.37 12.03
N LEU A 68 -7.87 1.16 10.90
CA LEU A 68 -7.26 0.53 9.74
C LEU A 68 -6.16 1.40 9.12
N MET A 69 -6.33 2.73 9.07
CA MET A 69 -5.29 3.65 8.61
C MET A 69 -4.01 3.50 9.45
N LYS A 70 -4.17 3.50 10.77
CA LYS A 70 -3.06 3.33 11.71
C LYS A 70 -2.35 1.98 11.50
N ASP A 71 -3.11 0.88 11.47
CA ASP A 71 -2.55 -0.46 11.29
C ASP A 71 -1.77 -0.60 9.97
N GLN A 72 -2.26 -0.01 8.87
CA GLN A 72 -1.55 -0.03 7.59
C GLN A 72 -0.26 0.82 7.61
N VAL A 73 -0.30 2.01 8.21
CA VAL A 73 0.88 2.89 8.30
C VAL A 73 1.95 2.29 9.21
N ASP A 74 1.55 1.76 10.38
CA ASP A 74 2.48 1.12 11.30
C ASP A 74 3.14 -0.11 10.64
N GLY A 75 2.37 -0.93 9.93
CA GLY A 75 2.90 -2.06 9.17
C GLY A 75 3.88 -1.65 8.06
N LEU A 76 3.57 -0.59 7.31
CA LEU A 76 4.47 -0.06 6.29
C LEU A 76 5.78 0.48 6.89
N ARG A 77 5.70 1.23 7.99
CA ARG A 77 6.87 1.76 8.70
C ARG A 77 7.76 0.64 9.24
N LEU A 78 7.17 -0.43 9.79
CA LEU A 78 7.91 -1.62 10.23
C LEU A 78 8.66 -2.29 9.06
N ASN A 79 8.12 -2.23 7.86
CA ASN A 79 8.75 -2.71 6.62
C ASN A 79 9.72 -1.70 5.98
N GLY A 80 10.06 -0.62 6.69
CA GLY A 80 10.97 0.43 6.20
C GLY A 80 10.39 1.27 5.05
N VAL A 81 9.06 1.29 4.90
CA VAL A 81 8.36 2.11 3.91
C VAL A 81 7.91 3.42 4.53
N ALA A 82 8.26 4.53 3.88
CA ALA A 82 7.77 5.85 4.27
C ALA A 82 6.25 5.92 4.02
N ALA A 83 5.49 6.04 5.12
CA ALA A 83 4.04 6.15 5.10
C ALA A 83 3.57 7.03 6.25
N SER A 84 2.46 7.71 6.04
CA SER A 84 1.78 8.52 7.05
C SER A 84 0.27 8.46 6.84
N PHE A 85 -0.48 8.91 7.84
CA PHE A 85 -1.93 9.07 7.75
C PHE A 85 -2.32 10.48 8.17
N LEU A 86 -3.42 10.98 7.61
CA LEU A 86 -4.01 12.26 7.99
C LEU A 86 -5.47 12.05 8.35
N ASN A 87 -5.86 12.36 9.59
CA ASN A 87 -7.24 12.27 10.05
C ASN A 87 -7.47 13.18 11.28
N SER A 88 -8.71 13.21 11.77
CA SER A 88 -9.15 14.11 12.83
C SER A 88 -8.63 13.78 14.23
N THR A 89 -7.92 12.67 14.46
CA THR A 89 -7.31 12.37 15.77
C THR A 89 -5.94 13.02 15.95
N LEU A 90 -5.33 13.51 14.86
CA LEU A 90 -4.07 14.25 14.91
C LEU A 90 -4.31 15.70 15.32
N SER A 91 -3.47 16.22 16.21
CA SER A 91 -3.38 17.65 16.50
C SER A 91 -2.95 18.44 15.27
N VAL A 92 -3.21 19.76 15.27
CA VAL A 92 -2.84 20.64 14.15
C VAL A 92 -1.34 20.58 13.84
N ASN A 93 -0.50 20.46 14.87
CA ASN A 93 0.95 20.35 14.70
C ASN A 93 1.33 19.02 14.03
N GLU A 94 0.77 17.91 14.48
CA GLU A 94 1.01 16.60 13.85
C GLU A 94 0.54 16.56 12.40
N GLN A 95 -0.59 17.22 12.08
CA GLN A 95 -1.08 17.31 10.69
C GLN A 95 -0.15 18.09 9.78
N ALA A 96 0.58 19.08 10.29
CA ALA A 96 1.53 19.88 9.51
C ALA A 96 2.85 19.13 9.22
N GLU A 97 3.12 18.03 9.93
CA GLU A 97 4.31 17.18 9.75
C GLU A 97 4.08 16.00 8.80
N VAL A 98 2.84 15.78 8.35
CA VAL A 98 2.46 14.76 7.36
C VAL A 98 2.75 15.23 5.94
#